data_AF-A0A0G4NAT7-F1
#
_entry.id   AF-A0A0G4NAT7-F1
#
_cell.length_a   1.000
_cell.length_b   1.000
_cell.length_c   1.000
_cell.angle_alpha   90.00
_cell.angle_beta   90.00
_cell.angle_gamma   90.00
#
_symmetry.space_group_name_H-M   'P 1'
#
loop_
_entity.id
_entity.type
_entity.pdbx_description
1 polymer ?
#
loop_
_entity_poly.entity_id
_entity_poly.type
_entity_poly.pdbx_seq_one_letter_code
_entity_poly.pdbx_strand_id
1 'polypeptide(L)'
;MKVLDVGCGVGGPAREIAKFTGAHITGLNNNDYQIDRATHYAAKEGLSGQLDFVKGDFMQMSFPDNSFDAVYAIEATVHAPTLEGIYSEIFRNQAAKDETPEQRAP
;
A
#
# COMPACT_ATOMS: atom_id res chain seq x y z
N MET A 1 -3.49 12.78 -0.41
CA MET A 1 -2.93 11.73 -1.29
C MET A 1 -3.30 10.38 -0.70
N LYS A 2 -3.86 9.48 -1.50
CA LYS A 2 -4.16 8.09 -1.13
C LYS A 2 -3.05 7.18 -1.62
N VAL A 3 -2.49 6.38 -0.73
CA VAL A 3 -1.33 5.54 -1.02
C VAL A 3 -1.60 4.10 -0.60
N LEU A 4 -1.17 3.14 -1.42
CA LEU A 4 -1.22 1.72 -1.09
C LEU A 4 0.17 1.23 -0.64
N ASP A 5 0.23 0.59 0.53
CA ASP A 5 1.39 -0.16 1.03
C ASP A 5 1.17 -1.65 0.81
N VAL A 6 1.85 -2.22 -0.17
CA VAL A 6 1.73 -3.64 -0.55
C VAL A 6 2.65 -4.48 0.33
N GLY A 7 2.05 -5.33 1.16
CA GLY A 7 2.75 -6.15 2.14
C GLY A 7 3.18 -5.36 3.37
N CYS A 8 2.25 -4.60 3.96
CA CYS A 8 2.55 -3.57 4.96
C CYS A 8 3.12 -4.06 6.31
N GLY A 9 3.23 -5.38 6.53
CA GLY A 9 3.67 -5.95 7.80
C GLY A 9 2.82 -5.45 8.97
N VAL A 10 3.49 -5.02 10.04
CA VAL A 10 2.87 -4.37 11.22
C VAL A 10 2.77 -2.83 11.08
N GLY A 11 2.84 -2.31 9.85
CA GLY A 11 2.59 -0.91 9.53
C GLY A 11 3.67 0.08 9.95
N GLY A 12 4.90 -0.37 10.21
CA GLY A 12 6.01 0.50 10.65
C GLY A 12 6.32 1.62 9.64
N PRO A 13 6.72 1.29 8.40
CA PRO A 13 6.95 2.29 7.36
C PRO A 13 5.72 3.16 7.10
N ALA A 14 4.52 2.57 7.02
CA ALA A 14 3.28 3.32 6.83
C ALA A 14 3.08 4.42 7.90
N ARG A 15 3.33 4.13 9.19
CA ARG A 15 3.23 5.15 10.25
C ARG A 15 4.18 6.31 10.05
N GLU A 16 5.45 6.04 9.72
CA GLU A 16 6.44 7.09 9.53
C GLU A 16 6.18 7.90 8.25
N ILE A 17 5.80 7.24 7.15
CA ILE A 17 5.46 7.92 5.90
C ILE A 17 4.21 8.79 6.08
N ALA A 18 3.17 8.30 6.74
CA ALA A 18 1.95 9.08 7.00
C ALA A 18 2.25 10.33 7.85
N LYS A 19 3.04 10.20 8.94
CA LYS A 19 3.47 11.36 9.75
C LYS A 19 4.25 12.39 8.96
N PHE A 20 5.19 11.94 8.12
CA PHE A 20 6.08 12.82 7.38
C PHE A 20 5.37 13.55 6.23
N THR A 21 4.44 12.86 5.55
CA THR A 21 3.83 13.34 4.31
C THR A 21 2.39 13.86 4.47
N GLY A 22 1.69 13.45 5.52
CA GLY A 22 0.24 13.66 5.67
C GLY A 22 -0.61 12.83 4.71
N ALA A 23 -0.05 11.81 4.05
CA ALA A 23 -0.79 10.92 3.16
C ALA A 23 -1.72 9.97 3.94
N HIS A 24 -2.84 9.61 3.32
CA HIS A 24 -3.70 8.53 3.78
C HIS A 24 -3.19 7.22 3.18
N ILE A 25 -2.77 6.28 4.02
CA ILE A 25 -2.16 5.02 3.57
C ILE A 25 -3.08 3.86 3.92
N THR A 26 -3.40 3.05 2.92
CA THR A 26 -4.01 1.74 3.08
C THR A 26 -2.92 0.68 3.02
N GLY A 27 -2.73 -0.08 4.09
CA GLY A 27 -1.83 -1.23 4.10
C GLY A 27 -2.53 -2.53 3.76
N LEU A 28 -2.01 -3.27 2.78
CA LEU A 28 -2.50 -4.59 2.40
C LEU A 28 -1.55 -5.66 2.91
N ASN A 29 -2.07 -6.68 3.61
CA ASN A 29 -1.28 -7.82 4.06
C ASN A 29 -2.15 -9.07 4.20
N ASN A 30 -1.58 -10.27 4.03
CA ASN A 30 -2.33 -11.53 4.10
C ASN A 30 -2.44 -12.11 5.53
N ASN A 31 -1.74 -11.51 6.49
CA ASN A 31 -1.62 -12.03 7.85
C ASN A 31 -2.45 -11.21 8.86
N ASP A 32 -3.53 -11.81 9.38
CA ASP A 32 -4.45 -11.18 10.34
C ASP A 32 -3.74 -10.63 11.58
N TYR A 33 -2.82 -11.40 12.14
CA TYR A 33 -2.09 -10.98 13.34
C TYR A 33 -1.28 -9.70 13.10
N GLN A 34 -0.70 -9.55 11.91
CA GLN A 34 0.03 -8.34 11.56
C GLN A 34 -0.91 -7.15 11.30
N ILE A 35 -2.07 -7.39 10.67
CA ILE A 35 -3.12 -6.38 10.48
C ILE A 35 -3.63 -5.84 11.82
N ASP A 36 -3.93 -6.73 12.78
CA ASP A 36 -4.38 -6.34 14.11
C ASP A 36 -3.34 -5.48 14.84
N ARG A 37 -2.06 -5.87 14.75
CA ARG A 37 -0.97 -5.09 15.34
C ARG A 37 -0.77 -3.76 14.65
N ALA A 38 -0.83 -3.71 13.31
CA ALA A 38 -0.70 -2.48 12.55
C ALA A 38 -1.80 -1.48 12.94
N THR A 39 -3.05 -1.95 13.02
CA THR A 39 -4.21 -1.17 13.44
C THR A 39 -4.05 -0.67 14.88
N HIS A 40 -3.64 -1.55 15.80
CA HIS A 40 -3.37 -1.17 17.19
C HIS A 40 -2.29 -0.09 17.29
N TYR A 41 -1.20 -0.20 16.53
CA TYR A 41 -0.12 0.79 16.56
C TYR A 41 -0.52 2.13 15.95
N ALA A 42 -1.28 2.12 14.85
CA ALA A 42 -1.84 3.35 14.30
C ALA A 42 -2.74 4.05 15.32
N ALA A 43 -3.62 3.32 16.00
CA ALA A 43 -4.47 3.89 17.05
C ALA A 43 -3.65 4.44 18.23
N LYS A 44 -2.65 3.68 18.70
CA LYS A 44 -1.77 4.10 19.81
C LYS A 44 -1.02 5.40 19.49
N GLU A 45 -0.69 5.64 18.23
CA GLU A 45 0.02 6.83 17.77
C GLU A 45 -0.93 7.95 17.27
N GLY A 46 -2.24 7.79 17.39
CA GLY A 46 -3.22 8.80 16.97
C GLY A 46 -3.39 8.92 15.45
N LEU A 47 -2.99 7.90 14.69
CA LEU A 47 -2.98 7.88 13.23
C LEU A 47 -4.17 7.14 12.60
N SER A 48 -5.16 6.72 13.37
CA SER A 48 -6.34 6.00 12.84
C SER A 48 -7.15 6.77 11.80
N GLY A 49 -7.01 8.10 11.70
CA GLY A 49 -7.63 8.90 10.64
C GLY A 49 -6.84 8.95 9.33
N GLN A 50 -5.59 8.45 9.33
CA GLN A 50 -4.67 8.47 8.19
C GLN A 50 -4.26 7.06 7.73
N LEU A 51 -4.44 6.05 8.57
CA LEU A 51 -3.99 4.69 8.31
C LEU A 51 -5.13 3.68 8.43
N ASP A 52 -5.34 2.92 7.36
CA ASP A 52 -6.24 1.79 7.30
C ASP A 52 -5.46 0.52 6.94
N PHE A 53 -5.80 -0.63 7.52
CA PHE A 53 -5.14 -1.90 7.23
C PHE A 53 -6.17 -2.94 6.82
N VAL A 54 -5.94 -3.57 5.67
CA VAL A 54 -6.87 -4.49 5.03
C VAL A 54 -6.19 -5.83 4.82
N LYS A 55 -6.89 -6.90 5.22
CA LYS A 55 -6.45 -8.26 4.87
C LYS A 55 -6.70 -8.53 3.39
N GLY A 56 -5.70 -9.02 2.67
CA GLY A 56 -5.92 -9.52 1.32
C GLY A 56 -4.69 -10.16 0.68
N ASP A 57 -4.92 -10.73 -0.50
CA ASP A 57 -3.89 -11.25 -1.39
C ASP A 57 -3.49 -10.16 -2.38
N PHE A 58 -2.21 -9.80 -2.38
CA PHE A 58 -1.66 -8.80 -3.30
C PHE A 58 -1.63 -9.25 -4.77
N MET A 59 -1.86 -10.53 -5.06
CA MET A 59 -2.00 -11.05 -6.42
C MET A 59 -3.43 -10.87 -6.94
N GLN A 60 -4.38 -10.51 -6.06
CA GLN A 60 -5.80 -10.38 -6.33
C GLN A 60 -6.39 -9.26 -5.45
N MET A 61 -5.96 -8.03 -5.70
CA MET A 61 -6.33 -6.89 -4.87
C MET A 61 -7.81 -6.53 -5.09
N SER A 62 -8.60 -6.57 -4.03
CA SER A 62 -10.04 -6.27 -4.09
C SER A 62 -10.35 -4.76 -4.00
N PHE A 63 -9.60 -3.95 -4.74
CA PHE A 63 -9.86 -2.51 -4.90
C PHE A 63 -10.31 -2.21 -6.33
N PRO A 64 -11.11 -1.15 -6.53
CA PRO A 64 -11.37 -0.61 -7.86
C PRO A 64 -10.09 -0.18 -8.56
N ASP A 65 -10.06 -0.27 -9.88
CA ASP A 65 -8.94 0.24 -10.69
C ASP A 65 -8.70 1.73 -10.41
N ASN A 66 -7.44 2.16 -10.49
CA ASN A 66 -7.04 3.56 -10.26
C ASN A 66 -7.45 4.14 -8.89
N SER A 67 -7.51 3.32 -7.83
CA SER A 67 -7.93 3.77 -6.49
C SER A 67 -6.89 4.59 -5.74
N PHE A 68 -5.60 4.50 -6.10
CA PHE A 68 -4.50 5.08 -5.31
C PHE A 68 -3.61 6.01 -6.15
N ASP A 69 -3.22 7.15 -5.58
CA ASP A 69 -2.34 8.13 -6.24
C ASP A 69 -0.88 7.62 -6.35
N ALA A 70 -0.48 6.75 -5.42
CA ALA A 70 0.81 6.08 -5.43
C ALA A 70 0.71 4.71 -4.76
N VAL A 71 1.64 3.84 -5.12
CA VAL A 71 1.79 2.51 -4.53
C VAL A 71 3.26 2.31 -4.19
N TYR A 72 3.54 1.72 -3.03
CA TYR A 72 4.87 1.25 -2.68
C TYR A 72 4.82 -0.18 -2.12
N ALA A 73 5.94 -0.87 -2.23
CA ALA A 73 6.14 -2.20 -1.68
C ALA A 73 7.56 -2.27 -1.11
N ILE A 74 7.70 -2.51 0.19
CA ILE A 74 9.01 -2.65 0.85
C ILE A 74 9.20 -4.13 1.16
N GLU A 75 10.08 -4.79 0.39
CA GLU A 75 10.48 -6.19 0.56
C GLU A 75 9.34 -7.23 0.47
N ALA A 76 8.15 -6.84 0.03
CA ALA A 76 7.00 -7.74 -0.08
C ALA A 76 6.98 -8.57 -1.39
N THR A 77 7.38 -7.98 -2.52
CA THR A 77 7.24 -8.60 -3.85
C THR A 77 8.09 -9.85 -4.04
N VAL A 78 9.09 -10.08 -3.18
CA VAL A 78 9.92 -11.30 -3.17
C VAL A 78 9.09 -12.56 -2.87
N HIS A 79 7.91 -12.39 -2.28
CA HIS A 79 6.98 -13.46 -1.95
C HIS A 79 5.92 -13.69 -3.04
N ALA A 80 5.91 -12.87 -4.10
CA ALA A 80 4.97 -13.04 -5.20
C ALA A 80 5.37 -14.24 -6.08
N PRO A 81 4.40 -15.06 -6.55
CA PRO A 81 4.70 -16.16 -7.47
C PRO A 81 5.34 -15.69 -8.80
N THR A 82 4.97 -14.50 -9.26
CA THR A 82 5.56 -13.86 -10.45
C THR A 82 5.67 -12.36 -10.23
N LEU A 83 6.75 -11.76 -10.73
CA LEU A 83 6.91 -10.30 -10.72
C LEU A 83 5.88 -9.63 -11.63
N GLU A 84 5.65 -10.19 -12.82
CA GLU A 84 4.67 -9.65 -13.77
C GLU A 84 3.27 -9.58 -13.17
N GLY A 85 2.82 -10.62 -12.46
CA GLY A 85 1.49 -10.64 -11.85
C GLY A 85 1.33 -9.57 -10.76
N ILE A 86 2.29 -9.44 -9.84
CA ILE A 86 2.21 -8.44 -8.77
C ILE A 86 2.30 -7.02 -9.32
N TYR A 87 3.18 -6.76 -10.29
CA TYR A 87 3.30 -5.43 -10.88
C TYR A 87 2.10 -5.07 -11.76
N SER A 88 1.44 -6.05 -12.39
CA SER A 88 0.18 -5.83 -13.10
C SER A 88 -0.94 -5.39 -12.15
N GLU A 89 -1.05 -6.03 -10.98
CA GLU A 89 -2.01 -5.62 -9.94
C GLU A 89 -1.67 -4.24 -9.38
N ILE A 90 -0.40 -3.96 -9.09
CA ILE A 90 0.03 -2.63 -8.64
C ILE A 90 -0.35 -1.56 -9.68
N PHE A 91 -0.06 -1.82 -10.95
CA PHE A 91 -0.38 -0.90 -12.04
C PHE A 91 -1.89 -0.68 -12.20
N ARG A 92 -2.70 -1.75 -12.11
CA ARG A 92 -4.16 -1.66 -12.18
C ARG A 92 -4.74 -0.76 -11.08
N ASN A 93 -4.17 -0.82 -9.88
CA ASN A 93 -4.67 -0.09 -8.72
C ASN A 93 -4.11 1.34 -8.61
N GLN A 94 -3.01 1.65 -9.29
CA GLN A 94 -2.42 2.98 -9.31
C GLN A 94 -3.15 3.87 -10.33
N ALA A 95 -3.60 5.04 -9.89
CA ALA A 95 -4.16 6.06 -10.76
C ALA A 95 -3.09 6.55 -11.74
N ALA A 96 -3.44 6.56 -13.03
CA ALA A 96 -2.62 7.21 -14.03
C ALA A 96 -2.43 8.69 -13.65
N LYS A 97 -1.19 9.12 -13.51
CA LYS A 97 -0.87 10.54 -13.49
C LYS A 97 -0.85 11.03 -14.93
N ASP A 98 -1.36 12.23 -15.16
CA ASP A 98 -1.12 13.01 -16.38
C ASP A 98 0.37 13.42 -16.43
N GLU A 99 1.24 12.43 -16.56
CA GLU A 99 2.68 12.60 -16.71
C GLU A 99 3.01 12.59 -18.20
N THR A 100 3.81 13.55 -18.64
CA THR A 100 4.38 13.51 -19.99
C THR A 100 5.27 12.26 -20.10
N PRO A 101 5.43 11.65 -21.29
CA PRO A 101 6.23 10.44 -21.47
C PRO A 101 7.67 10.51 -20.91
N GLU A 102 8.19 11.73 -20.73
CA GLU A 102 9.51 12.04 -20.17
C GLU A 102 9.61 11.84 -18.65
N GLN A 103 8.47 11.73 -17.94
CA GLN A 103 8.39 11.64 -16.49
C GLN A 103 8.17 10.21 -15.98
N ARG A 104 7.86 9.26 -16.88
CA ARG A 104 7.81 7.84 -16.52
C ARG A 104 9.23 7.31 -16.37
N ALA A 105 9.51 6.65 -15.25
CA ALA A 105 10.75 5.90 -15.08
C ALA A 105 10.91 4.86 -16.20
N PRO A 106 12.14 4.62 -16.70
CA PRO A 106 12.40 3.72 -17.82
C PRO A 106 12.01 2.26 -17.54
#